data_AF-A0A3B9YRJ6-F1
#
_entry.id   AF-A0A3B9YRJ6-F1
#
_cell.length_a   1.000
_cell.length_b   1.000
_cell.length_c   1.000
_cell.angle_alpha   90.00
_cell.angle_beta   90.00
_cell.angle_gamma   90.00
#
_symmetry.space_group_name_H-M   'P 1'
#
loop_
_entity.id
_entity.type
_entity.pdbx_description
1 polymer ?
#
loop_
_entity_poly.entity_id
_entity_poly.type
_entity_poly.pdbx_seq_one_letter_code
_entity_poly.pdbx_strand_id
1 'polypeptide(L)'
;LECGACPSAGACGGQFTANTMACVSEAIGLALPYSAGPPAPYESRDAYGEASGRAVMALMAAGIRPRDIVSRKALENAAVIVAATGGSTNAALHLPAIAHEAGIDFDLFAVAEIFKRTPYLASLKPGGDYVAKDMFEAGG
;
A
#
# COMPACT_ATOMS: atom_id res chain seq x y z
N LEU A 1 8.02 -12.75 -26.10
CA LEU A 1 7.21 -12.54 -24.87
C LEU A 1 8.11 -12.42 -23.65
N GLU A 2 8.89 -13.44 -23.32
CA GLU A 2 9.81 -13.46 -22.16
C GLU A 2 10.68 -12.20 -22.02
N CYS A 3 11.46 -11.86 -23.05
CA CYS A 3 12.41 -10.73 -23.00
C CYS A 3 11.74 -9.34 -22.92
N GLY A 4 10.42 -9.25 -23.10
CA GLY A 4 9.66 -8.00 -23.01
C GLY A 4 8.75 -7.90 -21.77
N ALA A 5 8.62 -8.96 -20.98
CA ALA A 5 7.71 -9.00 -19.83
C ALA A 5 8.27 -8.28 -18.59
N CYS A 6 9.58 -8.38 -18.37
CA CYS A 6 10.27 -7.83 -17.20
C CYS A 6 11.50 -7.01 -17.63
N PRO A 7 11.31 -5.79 -18.18
CA PRO A 7 12.39 -5.00 -18.77
C PRO A 7 13.32 -4.33 -17.75
N SER A 8 12.94 -4.30 -16.47
CA SER A 8 13.70 -3.64 -15.40
C SER A 8 13.52 -4.35 -14.06
N ALA A 9 14.27 -3.90 -13.05
CA ALA A 9 13.97 -4.24 -11.66
C ALA A 9 12.62 -3.65 -11.22
N GLY A 10 12.00 -4.29 -10.22
CA GLY A 10 10.73 -3.85 -9.65
C GLY A 10 9.79 -5.01 -9.30
N ALA A 11 8.70 -4.70 -8.62
CA ALA A 11 7.60 -5.64 -8.42
C ALA A 11 6.72 -5.75 -9.69
N CYS A 12 5.74 -6.66 -9.69
CA CYS A 12 4.75 -6.75 -10.76
C CYS A 12 4.02 -5.41 -10.95
N GLY A 13 3.88 -4.94 -12.20
CA GLY A 13 3.36 -3.59 -12.48
C GLY A 13 1.85 -3.40 -12.26
N GLY A 14 1.05 -4.47 -12.24
CA GLY A 14 -0.39 -4.38 -11.95
C GLY A 14 -0.68 -4.21 -10.45
N GLN A 15 -1.94 -3.92 -10.10
CA GLN A 15 -2.45 -3.86 -8.73
C GLN A 15 -2.60 -5.24 -8.07
N PHE A 16 -1.55 -6.05 -8.18
CA PHE A 16 -1.39 -7.32 -7.48
C PHE A 16 -0.96 -7.07 -6.02
N THR A 17 -0.62 -8.15 -5.30
CA THR A 17 -0.35 -8.07 -3.86
C THR A 17 0.76 -7.07 -3.52
N ALA A 18 1.84 -6.98 -4.30
CA ALA A 18 2.93 -6.04 -4.02
C ALA A 18 2.48 -4.57 -4.00
N ASN A 19 1.86 -4.09 -5.09
CA ASN A 19 1.38 -2.70 -5.15
C ASN A 19 0.19 -2.46 -4.22
N THR A 20 -0.69 -3.45 -4.06
CA THR A 20 -1.78 -3.38 -3.06
C THR A 20 -1.22 -3.13 -1.66
N MET A 21 -0.23 -3.93 -1.25
CA MET A 21 0.36 -3.81 0.09
C MET A 21 1.25 -2.57 0.23
N ALA A 22 1.81 -2.06 -0.86
CA ALA A 22 2.50 -0.77 -0.87
C ALA A 22 1.51 0.38 -0.60
N CYS A 23 0.36 0.42 -1.27
CA CYS A 23 -0.71 1.38 -0.95
C CYS A 23 -1.22 1.22 0.50
N VAL A 24 -1.36 -0.02 0.98
CA VAL A 24 -1.71 -0.28 2.39
C VAL A 24 -0.69 0.33 3.34
N SER A 25 0.61 0.21 3.05
CA SER A 25 1.67 0.74 3.93
C SER A 25 1.60 2.25 4.11
N GLU A 26 1.24 3.00 3.05
CA GLU A 26 0.96 4.43 3.13
C GLU A 26 -0.35 4.70 3.89
N ALA A 27 -1.43 3.96 3.57
CA ALA A 27 -2.74 4.17 4.16
C ALA A 27 -2.78 3.90 5.68
N ILE A 28 -1.95 2.98 6.18
CA ILE A 28 -1.80 2.72 7.61
C ILE A 28 -0.79 3.66 8.30
N GLY A 29 -0.09 4.50 7.54
CA GLY A 29 0.86 5.50 8.05
C GLY A 29 2.27 4.99 8.35
N LEU A 30 2.62 3.77 7.92
CA LEU A 30 3.97 3.22 8.14
C LEU A 30 4.96 3.57 7.02
N ALA A 31 4.46 3.95 5.86
CA ALA A 31 5.26 4.48 4.76
C ALA A 31 5.04 6.00 4.63
N LEU A 32 6.05 6.70 4.12
CA LEU A 32 5.91 8.13 3.84
C LEU A 32 4.88 8.34 2.72
N PRO A 33 4.12 9.44 2.74
CA PRO A 33 3.23 9.79 1.64
C PRO A 33 3.97 9.76 0.30
N TYR A 34 3.34 9.15 -0.71
CA TYR A 34 3.84 8.97 -2.07
C TYR A 34 5.03 8.02 -2.24
N SER A 35 5.51 7.36 -1.17
CA SER A 35 6.68 6.48 -1.27
C SER A 35 6.41 5.12 -1.94
N ALA A 36 5.16 4.71 -2.10
CA ALA A 36 4.74 3.49 -2.78
C ALA A 36 4.61 3.64 -4.31
N GLY A 37 4.50 4.88 -4.81
CA GLY A 37 4.23 5.16 -6.22
C GLY A 37 5.43 5.06 -7.17
N PRO A 38 6.60 5.65 -6.85
CA PRO A 38 7.72 5.75 -7.80
C PRO A 38 8.18 4.37 -8.32
N PRO A 39 8.25 4.19 -9.66
CA PRO A 39 8.83 2.99 -10.26
C PRO A 39 10.24 2.70 -9.72
N ALA A 40 10.55 1.43 -9.52
CA ALA A 40 11.82 1.02 -8.92
C ALA A 40 13.09 1.58 -9.59
N PRO A 41 13.16 1.75 -10.93
CA PRO A 41 14.33 2.32 -11.58
C PRO A 41 14.46 3.85 -11.47
N TYR A 42 13.46 4.56 -10.93
CA TYR A 42 13.50 6.02 -10.88
C TYR A 42 14.38 6.48 -9.71
N GLU A 43 15.34 7.34 -9.99
CA GLU A 43 16.22 7.96 -8.97
C GLU A 43 15.43 8.78 -7.94
N SER A 44 14.23 9.26 -8.29
CA SER A 44 13.32 9.93 -7.36
C SER A 44 12.92 9.04 -6.18
N ARG A 45 13.04 7.72 -6.31
CA ARG A 45 12.79 6.76 -5.23
C ARG A 45 13.84 6.81 -4.13
N ASP A 46 15.10 7.11 -4.46
CA ASP A 46 16.21 7.14 -3.50
C ASP A 46 16.01 8.24 -2.45
N ALA A 47 15.43 9.37 -2.86
CA ALA A 47 15.05 10.45 -1.96
C ALA A 47 14.06 10.01 -0.87
N TYR A 48 13.14 9.08 -1.17
CA TYR A 48 12.24 8.49 -0.17
C TYR A 48 12.97 7.53 0.78
N GLY A 49 14.02 6.85 0.32
CA GLY A 49 14.90 6.04 1.17
C GLY A 49 15.61 6.90 2.23
N GLU A 50 16.23 8.00 1.81
CA GLU A 50 16.86 8.94 2.74
C GLU A 50 15.84 9.61 3.67
N ALA A 51 14.70 10.05 3.13
CA ALA A 51 13.63 10.66 3.91
C ALA A 51 13.08 9.68 4.97
N SER A 52 12.95 8.40 4.64
CA SER A 52 12.55 7.35 5.59
C SER A 52 13.58 7.18 6.70
N GLY A 53 14.87 7.25 6.36
CA GLY A 53 15.96 7.27 7.34
C GLY A 53 15.88 8.46 8.31
N ARG A 54 15.59 9.66 7.80
CA ARG A 54 15.36 10.85 8.66
C ARG A 54 14.11 10.69 9.52
N ALA A 55 13.02 10.17 8.94
CA ALA A 55 11.76 9.98 9.63
C ALA A 55 11.88 8.99 10.80
N VAL A 56 12.53 7.84 10.61
CA VAL A 56 12.69 6.86 11.69
C VAL A 56 13.52 7.41 12.84
N MET A 57 14.56 8.21 12.57
CA MET A 57 15.34 8.87 13.62
C MET A 57 14.50 9.87 14.42
N ALA A 58 13.63 10.63 13.75
CA ALA A 58 12.71 11.55 14.43
C ALA A 58 11.67 10.81 15.28
N LEU A 59 11.09 9.71 14.77
CA LEU A 59 10.16 8.85 15.51
C LEU A 59 10.83 8.26 16.76
N MET A 60 12.07 7.78 16.64
CA MET A 60 12.86 7.29 17.77
C MET A 60 13.09 8.36 18.83
N ALA A 61 13.48 9.57 18.42
CA ALA A 61 13.67 10.70 19.33
C ALA A 61 12.37 11.11 20.05
N ALA A 62 11.23 10.99 19.37
CA ALA A 62 9.90 11.27 19.93
C ALA A 62 9.30 10.09 20.72
N GLY A 63 9.94 8.92 20.71
CA GLY A 63 9.43 7.71 21.36
C GLY A 63 8.18 7.09 20.69
N ILE A 64 7.91 7.42 19.42
CA ILE A 64 6.75 6.94 18.66
C ILE A 64 7.08 5.56 18.06
N ARG A 65 6.19 4.59 18.27
CA ARG A 65 6.32 3.19 17.84
C ARG A 65 5.27 2.84 16.78
N PRO A 66 5.45 1.76 16.00
CA PRO A 66 4.46 1.33 15.02
C PRO A 66 3.04 1.15 15.57
N ARG A 67 2.89 0.67 16.82
CA ARG A 67 1.58 0.52 17.48
C ARG A 67 0.93 1.84 17.88
N ASP A 68 1.69 2.93 17.92
CA ASP A 68 1.16 4.29 18.12
C ASP A 68 0.62 4.88 16.79
N ILE A 69 1.05 4.31 15.65
CA ILE A 69 0.67 4.76 14.30
C ILE A 69 -0.49 3.91 13.77
N VAL A 70 -0.34 2.58 13.81
CA VAL A 70 -1.33 1.63 13.29
C VAL A 70 -2.50 1.57 14.24
N SER A 71 -3.62 2.19 13.84
CA SER A 71 -4.89 2.15 14.56
C SER A 71 -5.92 1.34 13.79
N ARG A 72 -7.03 0.98 14.46
CA ARG A 72 -8.19 0.38 13.78
C ARG A 72 -8.67 1.25 12.62
N LYS A 73 -8.70 2.58 12.81
CA LYS A 73 -9.12 3.51 11.77
C LYS A 73 -8.17 3.50 10.57
N ALA A 74 -6.86 3.37 10.81
CA ALA A 74 -5.87 3.27 9.76
C ALA A 74 -6.05 1.98 8.93
N LEU A 75 -6.35 0.85 9.58
CA LEU A 75 -6.69 -0.41 8.90
C LEU A 75 -7.98 -0.32 8.09
N GLU A 76 -9.01 0.37 8.62
CA GLU A 76 -10.24 0.63 7.88
C GLU A 76 -9.98 1.48 6.62
N ASN A 77 -9.15 2.53 6.75
CA ASN A 77 -8.75 3.36 5.61
C ASN A 77 -7.97 2.53 4.57
N ALA A 78 -7.07 1.66 5.02
CA ALA A 78 -6.36 0.75 4.13
C ALA A 78 -7.30 -0.20 3.37
N ALA A 79 -8.31 -0.77 4.05
CA ALA A 79 -9.32 -1.59 3.38
C ALA A 79 -10.13 -0.80 2.33
N VAL A 80 -10.45 0.47 2.60
CA VAL A 80 -11.08 1.36 1.60
C VAL A 80 -10.17 1.55 0.39
N ILE A 81 -8.88 1.80 0.59
CA ILE A 81 -7.92 1.97 -0.53
C ILE A 81 -7.79 0.68 -1.34
N VAL A 82 -7.74 -0.49 -0.68
CA VAL A 82 -7.69 -1.78 -1.37
C VAL A 82 -8.92 -1.96 -2.26
N ALA A 83 -10.12 -1.72 -1.75
CA ALA A 83 -11.34 -1.85 -2.54
C ALA A 83 -11.43 -0.81 -3.67
N ALA A 84 -11.11 0.45 -3.38
CA ALA A 84 -11.16 1.54 -4.35
C ALA A 84 -10.18 1.36 -5.51
N THR A 85 -9.05 0.69 -5.27
CA THR A 85 -8.03 0.44 -6.30
C THR A 85 -8.16 -0.92 -6.98
N GLY A 86 -9.11 -1.76 -6.59
CA GLY A 86 -9.23 -3.13 -7.12
C GLY A 86 -8.07 -4.02 -6.68
N GLY A 87 -7.58 -3.79 -5.47
CA GLY A 87 -6.43 -4.48 -4.90
C GLY A 87 -6.63 -5.97 -4.71
N SER A 88 -5.50 -6.66 -4.57
CA SER A 88 -5.43 -8.11 -4.41
C SER A 88 -6.24 -8.61 -3.22
N THR A 89 -6.97 -9.71 -3.43
CA THR A 89 -7.69 -10.44 -2.36
C THR A 89 -6.79 -10.89 -1.22
N ASN A 90 -5.47 -11.03 -1.45
CA ASN A 90 -4.49 -11.34 -0.40
C ASN A 90 -4.45 -10.26 0.70
N ALA A 91 -4.85 -9.02 0.42
CA ALA A 91 -4.99 -7.98 1.44
C ALA A 91 -6.03 -8.34 2.52
N ALA A 92 -7.03 -9.16 2.18
CA ALA A 92 -8.00 -9.67 3.14
C ALA A 92 -7.39 -10.64 4.17
N LEU A 93 -6.20 -11.19 3.89
CA LEU A 93 -5.40 -11.97 4.84
C LEU A 93 -4.36 -11.11 5.56
N HIS A 94 -3.69 -10.21 4.84
CA HIS A 94 -2.62 -9.39 5.40
C HIS A 94 -3.14 -8.33 6.38
N LEU A 95 -4.28 -7.69 6.13
CA LEU A 95 -4.83 -6.67 7.03
C LEU A 95 -5.17 -7.25 8.42
N PRO A 96 -5.89 -8.38 8.54
CA PRO A 96 -6.09 -9.02 9.84
C PRO A 96 -4.80 -9.51 10.50
N ALA A 97 -3.82 -9.96 9.73
CA ALA A 97 -2.52 -10.38 10.28
C ALA A 97 -1.76 -9.19 10.91
N ILE A 98 -1.75 -8.03 10.23
CA ILE A 98 -1.17 -6.78 10.76
C ILE A 98 -1.93 -6.34 12.02
N ALA A 99 -3.27 -6.41 11.99
CA ALA A 99 -4.11 -6.06 13.12
C ALA A 99 -3.82 -6.95 14.34
N HIS A 100 -3.71 -8.26 14.13
CA HIS A 100 -3.38 -9.22 15.18
C HIS A 100 -2.03 -8.90 15.84
N GLU A 101 -0.99 -8.61 15.04
CA GLU A 101 0.33 -8.22 15.54
C GLU A 101 0.31 -6.89 16.30
N ALA A 102 -0.59 -5.98 15.91
CA ALA A 102 -0.84 -4.72 16.61
C ALA A 102 -1.74 -4.87 17.86
N GLY A 103 -2.34 -6.04 18.10
CA GLY A 103 -3.31 -6.25 19.18
C GLY A 103 -4.67 -5.60 18.94
N ILE A 104 -5.06 -5.43 17.68
CA ILE A 104 -6.30 -4.76 17.25
C ILE A 104 -7.29 -5.81 16.75
N ASP A 105 -8.54 -5.75 17.24
CA ASP A 105 -9.64 -6.58 16.73
C ASP A 105 -10.15 -6.04 15.37
N PHE A 106 -9.65 -6.67 14.31
CA PHE A 106 -10.00 -6.37 12.93
C PHE A 106 -9.82 -7.63 12.08
N ASP A 107 -10.90 -8.35 11.86
CA ASP A 107 -10.91 -9.65 11.19
C ASP A 107 -11.27 -9.55 9.70
N LEU A 108 -11.32 -10.71 9.04
CA LEU A 108 -11.69 -10.82 7.63
C LEU A 108 -13.10 -10.27 7.34
N PHE A 109 -14.05 -10.41 8.28
CA PHE A 109 -15.42 -9.95 8.09
C PHE A 109 -15.50 -8.42 8.13
N ALA A 110 -14.71 -7.78 9.00
CA ALA A 110 -14.57 -6.32 8.99
C ALA A 110 -14.02 -5.81 7.66
N VAL A 111 -13.03 -6.49 7.07
CA VAL A 111 -12.50 -6.16 5.74
C VAL A 111 -13.59 -6.32 4.67
N ALA A 112 -14.31 -7.43 4.67
CA ALA A 112 -15.34 -7.73 3.69
C ALA A 112 -16.48 -6.70 3.69
N GLU A 113 -16.92 -6.23 4.87
CA GLU A 113 -17.96 -5.20 4.98
C GLU A 113 -17.49 -3.86 4.40
N ILE A 114 -16.22 -3.51 4.59
CA ILE A 114 -15.64 -2.30 3.99
C ILE A 114 -15.57 -2.42 2.47
N PHE A 115 -15.15 -3.57 1.96
CA PHE A 115 -15.11 -3.82 0.51
C PHE A 115 -16.51 -3.68 -0.11
N LYS A 116 -17.54 -4.21 0.55
CA LYS A 116 -18.93 -4.16 0.08
C LYS A 116 -19.48 -2.75 -0.09
N ARG A 117 -19.08 -1.81 0.77
CA ARG A 117 -19.56 -0.41 0.73
C ARG A 117 -18.66 0.55 -0.05
N THR A 118 -17.47 0.12 -0.47
CA THR A 118 -16.50 0.99 -1.12
C THR A 118 -16.58 0.83 -2.63
N PRO A 119 -16.82 1.91 -3.40
CA PRO A 119 -16.84 1.83 -4.85
C PRO A 119 -15.44 1.56 -5.40
N TYR A 120 -15.37 0.80 -6.50
CA TYR A 120 -14.15 0.59 -7.28
C TYR A 120 -13.92 1.81 -8.20
N LEU A 121 -12.77 2.48 -8.07
CA LEU A 121 -12.48 3.78 -8.69
C LEU A 121 -11.30 3.75 -9.66
N ALA A 122 -10.24 2.99 -9.37
CA ALA A 122 -9.02 2.99 -10.20
C ALA A 122 -9.05 1.88 -11.25
N SER A 123 -8.91 2.21 -12.54
CA SER A 123 -8.84 1.21 -13.61
C SER A 123 -7.44 0.59 -13.71
N LEU A 124 -7.09 -0.31 -12.78
CA LEU A 124 -5.77 -0.93 -12.73
C LEU A 124 -5.82 -2.42 -13.09
N LYS A 125 -4.82 -2.90 -13.84
CA LYS A 125 -4.64 -4.33 -14.11
C LYS A 125 -4.55 -5.10 -12.77
N PRO A 126 -5.20 -6.26 -12.64
CA PRO A 126 -5.82 -7.03 -13.71
C PRO A 126 -7.27 -6.63 -14.06
N GLY A 127 -7.93 -5.78 -13.27
CA GLY A 127 -9.34 -5.42 -13.44
C GLY A 127 -9.61 -4.24 -14.39
N GLY A 128 -8.58 -3.54 -14.83
CA GLY A 128 -8.64 -2.38 -15.72
C GLY A 128 -7.43 -2.28 -16.64
N ASP A 129 -7.25 -1.11 -17.25
CA ASP A 129 -6.33 -0.92 -18.38
C ASP A 129 -4.93 -0.43 -17.99
N TYR A 130 -4.83 0.26 -16.85
CA TYR A 130 -3.61 0.95 -16.42
C TYR A 130 -2.77 0.12 -15.43
N VAL A 131 -1.53 0.53 -15.20
CA VAL A 131 -0.59 -0.10 -14.26
C VAL A 131 -0.16 0.89 -13.16
N ALA A 132 0.55 0.42 -12.14
CA ALA A 132 0.98 1.25 -11.00
C ALA A 132 1.82 2.47 -11.42
N LYS A 133 2.60 2.36 -12.51
CA LYS A 133 3.31 3.51 -13.10
C LYS A 133 2.34 4.62 -13.50
N ASP A 134 1.23 4.29 -14.14
CA ASP A 134 0.24 5.26 -14.59
C ASP A 134 -0.47 5.91 -13.40
N MET A 135 -0.75 5.15 -12.34
CA MET A 135 -1.29 5.68 -11.08
C MET A 135 -0.34 6.69 -10.43
N PHE A 136 0.96 6.37 -10.41
CA PHE A 136 1.99 7.30 -9.94
C PHE A 136 2.04 8.58 -10.79
N GLU A 137 2.01 8.46 -12.11
CA GLU A 137 1.99 9.61 -13.03
C GLU A 137 0.70 10.45 -12.91
N ALA A 138 -0.42 9.85 -12.50
CA ALA A 138 -1.68 10.53 -12.23
C ALA A 138 -1.73 11.27 -10.87
N GLY A 139 -0.68 11.15 -10.05
CA GLY A 139 -0.55 11.86 -8.77
C GLY A 139 -0.30 10.97 -7.56
N GLY A 140 -0.32 9.64 -7.73
CA GLY A 140 -0.21 8.67 -6.63
C GLY A 140 -1.52 8.39 -5.93
#